data_AF-A0A0G3XGV7-F1
#
_entry.id   AF-A0A0G3XGV7-F1
#
_cell.length_a   1.000
_cell.length_b   1.000
_cell.length_c   1.000
_cell.angle_alpha   90.00
_cell.angle_beta   90.00
_cell.angle_gamma   90.00
#
_symmetry.space_group_name_H-M   'P 1'
#
loop_
_entity.id
_entity.type
_entity.pdbx_description
1 polymer ?
#
loop_
_entity_poly.entity_id
_entity_poly.type
_entity_poly.pdbx_seq_one_letter_code
_entity_poly.pdbx_strand_id
1 'polypeptide(L)' 'MLAAYMERNKISDADLAVVIGKDRSIVNRIRQGKMRPTLEVAALIERHTNGEIPMQAWVSEEGAAA' A
#
# COMPACT_ATOMS: atom_id res chain seq x y z
N MET A 1 3.32 2.27 -8.49
CA MET A 1 2.97 3.32 -7.52
C MET A 1 3.70 3.11 -6.20
N LEU A 2 3.28 2.17 -5.33
CA LEU A 2 3.92 1.97 -4.02
C LEU A 2 5.43 1.68 -4.08
N ALA A 3 5.85 0.80 -4.99
CA ALA A 3 7.28 0.49 -5.18
C ALA A 3 8.11 1.73 -5.51
N ALA A 4 7.64 2.57 -6.44
CA ALA A 4 8.34 3.78 -6.85
C ALA A 4 8.41 4.83 -5.73
N TYR A 5 7.34 4.99 -4.94
CA TYR A 5 7.35 5.86 -3.77
C TYR A 5 8.38 5.40 -2.74
N MET A 6 8.40 4.10 -2.42
CA MET A 6 9.33 3.54 -1.44
C MET A 6 10.79 3.68 -1.91
N GLU A 7 11.07 3.42 -3.18
CA GLU A 7 12.40 3.58 -3.77
C GLU A 7 12.88 5.04 -3.70
N ARG A 8 12.05 5.99 -4.13
CA ARG A 8 12.38 7.42 -4.13
C ARG A 8 12.63 7.97 -2.73
N ASN A 9 11.86 7.50 -1.74
CA ASN A 9 11.97 7.94 -0.35
C ASN A 9 12.93 7.07 0.49
N LYS A 10 13.59 6.07 -0.12
CA LYS A 10 14.49 5.12 0.57
C LYS A 10 13.83 4.39 1.75
N ILE A 11 12.54 4.08 1.62
CA ILE A 11 11.75 3.37 2.63
C ILE A 11 11.90 1.86 2.39
N SER A 12 12.33 1.12 3.40
CA SER A 12 12.41 -0.34 3.30
C SER A 12 11.05 -1.00 3.54
N ASP A 13 10.92 -2.26 3.11
CA ASP A 13 9.73 -3.08 3.43
C ASP A 13 9.53 -3.21 4.97
N ALA A 14 10.61 -3.12 5.76
CA ALA A 14 10.54 -3.19 7.23
C ALA A 14 10.04 -1.88 7.86
N ASP A 15 10.47 -0.73 7.33
CA ASP A 15 10.03 0.58 7.83
C ASP A 15 8.53 0.76 7.62
N LEU A 16 8.04 0.44 6.41
CA LEU A 16 6.62 0.53 6.10
C LEU A 16 5.80 -0.48 6.90
N ALA A 17 6.33 -1.68 7.17
CA ALA A 17 5.68 -2.72 7.97
C ALA A 17 5.35 -2.23 9.39
N VAL A 18 6.29 -1.52 10.03
CA VAL A 18 6.06 -0.91 11.36
C VAL A 18 4.93 0.11 11.30
N VAL A 19 4.89 0.94 10.26
CA VAL A 19 3.87 1.99 10.10
C VAL A 19 2.47 1.42 9.92
N ILE A 20 2.33 0.34 9.13
CA ILE A 20 1.01 -0.23 8.81
C ILE A 20 0.60 -1.37 9.76
N GLY A 21 1.42 -1.70 10.75
CA GLY A 21 1.17 -2.79 11.70
C GLY A 21 1.07 -4.17 11.04
N LYS A 22 1.93 -4.46 10.05
CA LYS A 22 1.95 -5.74 9.32
C LYS A 22 3.37 -6.30 9.22
N ASP A 23 3.49 -7.55 8.78
CA ASP A 23 4.78 -8.16 8.49
C ASP A 23 5.41 -7.64 7.20
N ARG A 24 6.75 -7.68 7.14
CA ARG A 24 7.53 -7.36 5.95
C ARG A 24 7.08 -8.16 4.71
N SER A 25 6.63 -9.40 4.90
CA SER A 25 6.12 -10.26 3.81
C SER A 25 4.80 -9.76 3.22
N ILE A 26 3.95 -9.12 4.03
CA ILE A 26 2.70 -8.48 3.57
C ILE A 26 3.06 -7.24 2.75
N VAL A 27 3.95 -6.38 3.27
CA VAL A 27 4.42 -5.19 2.53
C VAL A 27 5.02 -5.59 1.19
N ASN A 28 5.87 -6.63 1.17
CA ASN A 28 6.48 -7.13 -0.05
C ASN A 28 5.45 -7.58 -1.09
N ARG A 29 4.41 -8.32 -0.67
CA ARG A 29 3.34 -8.77 -1.57
C ARG A 29 2.50 -7.61 -2.10
N ILE A 30 2.18 -6.62 -1.26
CA ILE A 30 1.47 -5.41 -1.68
C ILE A 30 2.31 -4.62 -2.68
N ARG A 31 3.60 -4.40 -2.38
CA ARG A 31 4.52 -3.67 -3.26
C ARG A 31 4.68 -4.33 -4.62
N GLN A 32 4.70 -5.66 -4.67
CA GLN A 32 4.74 -6.44 -5.92
C GLN A 32 3.39 -6.56 -6.63
N GLY A 33 2.30 -6.03 -6.07
CA GLY A 33 0.95 -6.17 -6.62
C GLY A 33 0.35 -7.59 -6.52
N LYS A 34 1.00 -8.50 -5.79
CA LYS A 34 0.53 -9.87 -5.55
C LYS A 34 -0.59 -9.96 -4.52
N MET A 35 -0.80 -8.88 -3.77
CA MET A 35 -1.83 -8.77 -2.74
C MET A 35 -2.39 -7.35 -2.76
N ARG A 36 -3.70 -7.22 -2.62
CA ARG A 36 -4.33 -5.93 -2.34
C ARG A 36 -4.36 -5.68 -0.84
N PRO A 37 -4.06 -4.46 -0.38
CA PRO A 37 -4.23 -4.11 1.03
C PRO A 37 -5.72 -4.13 1.41
N THR A 38 -6.01 -4.39 2.68
CA THR A 38 -7.34 -4.12 3.23
C THR A 38 -7.59 -2.60 3.26
N LEU A 39 -8.84 -2.17 3.44
CA LEU A 39 -9.18 -0.75 3.54
C LEU A 39 -8.37 -0.03 4.64
N GLU A 40 -8.21 -0.68 5.80
CA GLU A 40 -7.40 -0.18 6.91
C GLU A 40 -5.94 0.03 6.49
N VAL A 41 -5.31 -0.97 5.86
CA VAL A 41 -3.93 -0.87 5.40
C VAL A 41 -3.78 0.20 4.31
N ALA A 42 -4.73 0.28 3.39
CA ALA A 42 -4.76 1.31 2.34
C ALA A 42 -4.81 2.72 2.94
N ALA A 43 -5.67 2.94 3.95
CA ALA A 43 -5.77 4.21 4.66
C ALA A 43 -4.48 4.56 5.43
N LEU A 44 -3.81 3.56 6.03
CA LEU A 44 -2.51 3.77 6.70
C LEU A 44 -1.42 4.17 5.71
N ILE A 45 -1.39 3.52 4.53
CA ILE A 45 -0.45 3.88 3.46
C ILE A 45 -0.75 5.30 2.95
N GLU A 46 -2.01 5.65 2.72
CA GLU A 46 -2.39 7.00 2.28
C GLU A 46 -1.95 8.07 3.27
N ARG A 47 -2.20 7.86 4.57
CA ARG A 47 -1.74 8.79 5.64
C ARG A 47 -0.23 8.90 5.69
N HIS A 48 0.49 7.79 5.58
CA HIS A 48 1.95 7.79 5.60
C HIS A 48 2.56 8.49 4.38
N THR A 49 1.91 8.36 3.23
CA THR A 49 2.34 8.98 1.97
C THR A 49 1.77 10.39 1.76
N ASN A 50 1.08 10.93 2.77
CA ASN A 50 0.40 12.23 2.70
C ASN A 50 -0.48 12.39 1.45
N GLY A 51 -1.20 11.32 1.11
CA GLY A 51 -2.12 11.30 -0.04
C GLY A 51 -1.48 11.03 -1.40
N GLU A 52 -0.16 10.87 -1.52
CA GLU A 52 0.47 10.56 -2.82
C GLU A 52 0.00 9.19 -3.36
N ILE A 53 -0.30 8.27 -2.44
CA ILE A 53 -0.84 6.95 -2.75
C ILE A 53 -2.24 6.85 -2.16
N PRO A 54 -3.29 7.23 -2.91
CA PRO A 54 -4.66 7.25 -2.42
C PRO A 54 -5.23 5.83 -2.26
N MET A 55 -6.08 5.59 -1.25
CA MET A 55 -6.71 4.29 -1.02
C MET A 55 -7.52 3.76 -2.23
N GLN A 56 -8.03 4.67 -3.05
CA GLN A 56 -8.80 4.40 -4.25
C GLN A 56 -7.95 3.72 -5.33
N ALA A 57 -6.62 3.86 -5.29
CA ALA A 57 -5.73 3.24 -6.26
C ALA A 57 -5.70 1.69 -6.18
N TRP A 58 -6.29 1.10 -5.14
CA TRP A 58 -6.41 -0.35 -4.99
C TRP A 58 -7.83 -0.88 -5.28
N VAL A 59 -8.78 0.02 -5.53
CA VAL A 59 -10.15 -0.33 -5.95
C VAL A 59 -10.13 -0.48 -7.47
N SER A 60 -10.56 -1.65 -7.97
CA SER A 60 -10.86 -1.82 -9.40
C SER A 60 -12.31 -1.44 -9.65
N GLU A 61 -12.61 -0.86 -10.81
CA GLU A 61 -13.98 -0.51 -11.22
C GLU A 61 -14.91 -1.73 -11.40
N GLU A 62 -14.41 -2.96 -11.28
CA GLU A 62 -15.17 -4.21 -11.46
C GLU A 62 -16.17 -4.54 -10.32
N GLY A 63 -16.48 -3.58 -9.44
CA GLY A 63 -17.51 -3.68 -8.41
C GLY A 63 -18.82 -2.93 -8.71
N ALA A 64 -18.97 -2.35 -9.92
CA ALA A 64 -20.18 -1.63 -10.33
C ALA A 64 -21.15 -2.46 -11.19
N ALA A 65 -20.92 -3.77 -11.35
CA ALA A 65 -21.83 -4.67 -12.05
C ALA A 65 -21.81 -6.08 -11.42
N ALA A 66 -22.65 -6.27 -10.41
CA ALA A 66 -23.21 -7.57 -10.03
C ALA A 66 -24.54 -7.36 -9.31
#